data_AF-B0PD24-F1
#
_entry.id   AF-B0PD24-F1
#
_cell.length_a   1.000
_cell.length_b   1.000
_cell.length_c   1.000
_cell.angle_alpha   90.00
_cell.angle_beta   90.00
_cell.angle_gamma   90.00
#
_symmetry.space_group_name_H-M   'P 1'
#
loop_
_entity.id
_entity.type
_entity.pdbx_description
1 polymer ?
#
loop_
_entity_poly.entity_id
_entity_poly.type
_entity_poly.pdbx_seq_one_letter_code
_entity_poly.pdbx_strand_id
1 'polypeptide(L)'
;MCKTGWTQRVLWYGLLFITWIHSQRTTNEGPAKKEVNFIMVIERLDGCFSVCKLPDFSLVDWSDPFLFLARTDTEYSLVCSAGRAPANACCCEHGWRALRIAGTLDFSLTGVLSTLTALLAAAQIPVFAVSTYNTDYILTHATDFDRTICALADGGCTIV
;
A
#
# COMPACT_ATOMS: atom_id res chain seq x y z
N MET A 1 66.64 26.37 42.86
CA MET A 1 67.20 27.49 42.09
C MET A 1 66.97 27.24 40.61
N CYS A 2 66.04 27.96 39.96
CA CYS A 2 66.24 28.62 38.66
C CYS A 2 64.98 29.45 38.35
N LYS A 3 65.19 30.63 37.77
CA LYS A 3 64.27 31.78 37.72
C LYS A 3 63.44 31.83 36.41
N THR A 4 62.25 32.47 36.50
CA THR A 4 61.60 33.42 35.53
C THR A 4 61.34 32.95 34.07
N GLY A 5 60.25 33.26 33.36
CA GLY A 5 59.07 34.12 33.57
C GLY A 5 58.29 34.34 32.24
N TRP A 6 57.03 34.77 32.38
CA TRP A 6 56.21 35.63 31.48
C TRP A 6 55.67 35.19 30.09
N THR A 7 54.32 35.08 30.07
CA THR A 7 53.30 35.56 29.07
C THR A 7 53.25 35.07 27.62
N GLN A 8 52.11 34.43 27.25
CA GLN A 8 51.16 35.01 26.27
C GLN A 8 49.77 34.33 26.29
N ARG A 9 48.75 35.16 26.57
CA ARG A 9 47.35 35.18 26.06
C ARG A 9 46.68 33.85 25.65
N VAL A 10 45.75 33.38 26.49
CA VAL A 10 44.51 32.73 26.02
C VAL A 10 43.34 33.58 26.52
N LEU A 11 42.89 34.48 25.65
CA LEU A 11 41.69 35.29 25.84
C LEU A 11 40.46 34.43 25.48
N TRP A 12 39.68 34.09 26.50
CA TRP A 12 38.30 34.60 26.63
C TRP A 12 37.38 34.48 25.39
N TYR A 13 36.98 33.25 25.01
CA TYR A 13 35.73 33.04 24.23
C TYR A 13 35.07 31.69 24.56
N GLY A 14 34.94 31.36 25.86
CA GLY A 14 34.40 30.08 26.32
C GLY A 14 32.97 30.11 26.88
N LEU A 15 32.30 31.28 26.97
CA LEU A 15 31.05 31.39 27.75
C LEU A 15 29.88 32.13 27.07
N LEU A 16 29.95 32.39 25.76
CA LEU A 16 28.80 32.91 24.99
C LEU A 16 28.23 31.93 23.94
N PHE A 17 28.81 30.73 23.81
CA PHE A 17 28.33 29.73 22.83
C PHE A 17 27.34 28.71 23.40
N ILE A 18 27.27 28.53 24.73
CA ILE A 18 26.42 27.50 25.36
C ILE A 18 25.02 28.04 25.70
N THR A 19 24.86 29.36 25.85
CA THR A 19 23.54 30.02 26.03
C THR A 19 22.86 30.38 24.71
N TRP A 20 23.54 30.30 23.56
CA TRP A 20 22.89 30.40 22.24
C TRP A 20 22.23 29.08 21.82
N ILE A 21 22.75 27.93 22.27
CA ILE A 21 22.18 26.59 21.96
C ILE A 21 20.92 26.28 22.80
N HIS A 22 20.68 26.99 23.91
CA HIS A 22 19.46 26.82 24.72
C HIS A 22 18.36 27.86 24.41
N SER A 23 18.59 28.79 23.48
CA SER A 23 17.66 29.85 23.07
C SER A 23 17.08 29.64 21.65
N GLN A 24 17.10 28.41 21.16
CA GLN A 24 16.37 27.97 19.96
C GLN A 24 15.41 26.83 20.36
N ARG A 25 14.52 27.10 21.33
CA ARG A 25 13.23 26.39 21.33
C ARG A 25 12.36 27.06 20.27
N THR A 26 11.53 26.20 19.67
CA THR A 26 10.28 26.45 18.95
C THR A 26 10.36 26.58 17.44
N THR A 27 9.63 25.63 16.82
CA THR A 27 9.14 25.55 15.43
C THR A 27 10.16 25.21 14.36
N ASN A 28 10.60 23.96 14.36
CA ASN A 28 10.77 23.25 13.09
C ASN A 28 9.97 21.94 13.14
N GLU A 29 8.68 22.08 13.47
CA GLU A 29 7.71 21.09 13.07
C GLU A 29 7.51 21.32 11.57
N GLY A 30 8.11 20.44 10.74
CA GLY A 30 7.62 20.24 9.38
C GLY A 30 6.11 20.03 9.43
N PRO A 31 5.36 20.36 8.37
CA PRO A 31 3.89 20.41 8.42
C PRO A 31 3.40 19.16 9.13
N ALA A 32 2.74 19.35 10.29
CA ALA A 32 2.13 18.27 11.04
C ALA A 32 1.43 17.40 10.00
N LYS A 33 1.85 16.14 9.88
CA LYS A 33 1.16 15.18 9.01
C LYS A 33 -0.29 15.29 9.45
N LYS A 34 -1.14 15.84 8.58
CA LYS A 34 -2.57 15.86 8.85
C LYS A 34 -2.91 14.40 9.05
N GLU A 35 -3.15 14.04 10.31
CA GLU A 35 -3.65 12.73 10.68
C GLU A 35 -5.11 12.77 10.27
N VAL A 36 -5.32 12.60 8.96
CA VAL A 36 -6.64 12.40 8.40
C VAL A 36 -7.04 11.06 8.95
N ASN A 37 -8.00 11.05 9.88
CA ASN A 37 -8.75 9.84 10.23
C ASN A 37 -9.50 9.40 8.98
N PHE A 38 -8.80 8.74 8.07
CA PHE A 38 -9.33 8.20 6.85
C PHE A 38 -10.02 6.89 7.22
N ILE A 39 -11.34 6.92 7.29
CA ILE A 39 -12.13 5.69 7.41
C ILE A 39 -12.04 5.01 6.05
N MET A 40 -11.28 3.92 6.00
CA MET A 40 -11.14 3.12 4.79
C MET A 40 -12.33 2.18 4.68
N VAL A 41 -13.22 2.46 3.74
CA VAL A 41 -14.38 1.59 3.46
C VAL A 41 -13.99 0.60 2.36
N ILE A 42 -14.19 -0.68 2.62
CA ILE A 42 -13.86 -1.79 1.72
C ILE A 42 -15.15 -2.51 1.34
N GLU A 43 -15.43 -2.57 0.04
CA GLU A 43 -16.58 -3.25 -0.53
C GLU A 43 -16.22 -4.67 -0.95
N ARG A 44 -17.06 -5.63 -0.57
CA ARG A 44 -17.00 -6.99 -1.08
C ARG A 44 -17.56 -7.06 -2.48
N LEU A 45 -16.82 -7.70 -3.39
CA LEU A 45 -17.35 -8.05 -4.69
C LEU A 45 -18.03 -9.42 -4.61
N ASP A 46 -19.22 -9.49 -5.20
CA ASP A 46 -19.95 -10.75 -5.35
C ASP A 46 -19.25 -11.66 -6.38
N GLY A 47 -19.34 -12.97 -6.13
CA GLY A 47 -18.78 -14.00 -7.00
C GLY A 47 -17.36 -14.42 -6.65
N CYS A 48 -16.85 -15.34 -7.48
CA CYS A 48 -15.49 -15.86 -7.44
C CYS A 48 -14.77 -15.49 -8.74
N PHE A 49 -13.45 -15.39 -8.68
CA PHE A 49 -12.62 -14.92 -9.77
C PHE A 49 -11.53 -15.93 -10.11
N SER A 50 -10.88 -15.71 -11.25
CA SER A 50 -9.74 -16.47 -11.72
C SER A 50 -8.67 -15.53 -12.29
N VAL A 51 -7.41 -15.85 -12.03
CA VAL A 51 -6.24 -15.16 -12.56
C VAL A 51 -5.57 -16.07 -13.56
N CYS A 52 -5.59 -15.70 -14.84
CA CYS A 52 -5.08 -16.52 -15.93
C CYS A 52 -3.93 -15.83 -16.66
N LYS A 53 -2.97 -16.63 -17.12
CA LYS A 53 -1.97 -16.23 -18.11
C LYS A 53 -2.40 -16.69 -19.49
N LEU A 54 -2.38 -15.79 -20.45
CA LEU A 54 -2.86 -16.01 -21.82
C LEU A 54 -1.72 -15.86 -22.84
N PRO A 55 -1.84 -16.49 -24.02
CA PRO A 55 -0.96 -16.21 -25.15
C PRO A 55 -1.31 -14.88 -25.83
N ASP A 56 -2.59 -14.50 -25.82
CA ASP A 56 -3.17 -13.25 -26.31
C ASP A 56 -4.62 -13.10 -25.79
N PHE A 57 -5.29 -11.98 -26.12
CA PHE A 57 -6.66 -11.69 -25.67
C PHE A 57 -7.78 -12.15 -26.64
N SER A 58 -7.49 -12.99 -27.63
CA SER A 58 -8.45 -13.34 -28.70
C SER A 58 -9.70 -14.08 -28.22
N LEU A 59 -9.59 -14.87 -27.14
CA LEU A 59 -10.70 -15.66 -26.58
C LEU A 59 -11.24 -15.08 -25.25
N VAL A 60 -10.94 -13.82 -24.92
CA VAL A 60 -11.52 -13.15 -23.75
C VAL A 60 -13.01 -12.93 -23.98
N ASP A 61 -13.83 -13.31 -23.00
CA ASP A 61 -15.26 -12.99 -22.98
C ASP A 61 -15.46 -11.55 -22.51
N TRP A 62 -15.53 -10.61 -23.46
CA TRP A 62 -15.77 -9.18 -23.20
C TRP A 62 -17.13 -8.86 -22.58
N SER A 63 -18.05 -9.84 -22.46
CA SER A 63 -19.32 -9.65 -21.76
C SER A 63 -19.23 -9.83 -20.24
N ASP A 64 -18.07 -10.26 -19.73
CA ASP A 64 -17.84 -10.38 -18.30
C ASP A 64 -17.86 -8.98 -17.66
N PRO A 65 -18.74 -8.72 -16.66
CA PRO A 65 -18.85 -7.41 -16.03
C PRO A 65 -17.60 -7.00 -15.24
N PHE A 66 -16.71 -7.95 -14.93
CA PHE A 66 -15.46 -7.69 -14.25
C PHE A 66 -14.29 -8.31 -15.01
N LEU A 67 -13.48 -7.45 -15.64
CA LEU A 67 -12.25 -7.86 -16.32
C LEU A 67 -11.12 -6.92 -15.96
N PHE A 68 -9.97 -7.50 -15.61
CA PHE A 68 -8.70 -6.78 -15.61
C PHE A 68 -7.75 -7.46 -16.59
N LEU A 69 -7.28 -6.70 -17.58
CA LEU A 69 -6.33 -7.18 -18.57
C LEU A 69 -5.04 -6.39 -18.41
N ALA A 70 -3.93 -7.11 -18.30
CA ALA A 70 -2.60 -6.50 -18.31
C ALA A 70 -1.74 -7.17 -19.38
N ARG A 71 -1.13 -6.33 -20.22
CA ARG A 71 -0.07 -6.75 -21.12
C ARG A 71 1.23 -6.13 -20.61
N THR A 72 2.21 -6.98 -20.34
CA THR A 72 3.57 -6.57 -20.02
C THR A 72 4.47 -6.87 -21.23
N ASP A 73 5.77 -6.60 -21.07
CA ASP A 73 6.81 -7.08 -21.98
C ASP A 73 6.98 -8.61 -21.96
N THR A 74 6.43 -9.29 -20.96
CA THR A 74 6.63 -10.73 -20.71
C THR A 74 5.38 -11.59 -20.86
N GLU A 75 4.18 -11.02 -20.72
CA GLU A 75 2.94 -11.81 -20.75
C GLU A 75 1.65 -11.02 -20.98
N TYR A 76 0.56 -11.78 -21.18
CA TYR A 76 -0.82 -11.33 -21.08
C TYR A 76 -1.44 -11.95 -19.83
N SER A 77 -1.88 -11.12 -18.90
CA SER A 77 -2.54 -11.51 -17.66
C SER A 77 -3.99 -11.07 -17.67
N LEU A 78 -4.87 -11.93 -17.16
CA LEU A 78 -6.32 -11.72 -17.12
C LEU A 78 -6.84 -12.04 -15.72
N VAL A 79 -7.59 -11.12 -15.13
CA VAL A 79 -8.53 -11.43 -14.05
C VAL A 79 -9.94 -11.41 -14.61
N CYS A 80 -10.70 -12.48 -14.37
CA CYS A 80 -12.07 -12.63 -14.84
C CYS A 80 -12.94 -13.37 -13.82
N SER A 81 -14.25 -13.37 -14.03
CA SER A 81 -15.19 -14.16 -13.23
C SER A 81 -14.93 -15.66 -13.39
N ALA A 82 -15.11 -16.42 -12.30
CA ALA A 82 -14.95 -17.88 -12.32
C ALA A 82 -15.89 -18.52 -13.35
N GLY A 83 -15.35 -19.47 -14.11
CA GLY A 83 -16.08 -20.12 -15.22
C GLY A 83 -16.05 -19.36 -16.55
N ARG A 84 -15.51 -18.13 -16.59
CA ARG A 84 -15.29 -17.35 -17.82
C ARG A 84 -13.83 -17.28 -18.25
N ALA A 85 -12.96 -18.09 -17.64
CA ALA A 85 -11.58 -18.23 -18.03
C ALA A 85 -11.46 -18.67 -19.51
N PRO A 86 -10.67 -17.99 -20.35
CA PRO A 86 -10.50 -18.34 -21.76
C PRO A 86 -9.93 -19.74 -21.95
N ALA A 87 -10.44 -20.47 -22.95
CA ALA A 87 -9.97 -21.82 -23.26
C ALA A 87 -8.51 -21.88 -23.74
N ASN A 88 -7.96 -20.76 -24.23
CA ASN A 88 -6.55 -20.65 -24.63
C ASN A 88 -5.63 -20.26 -23.46
N ALA A 89 -6.12 -20.16 -22.23
CA ALA A 89 -5.27 -19.85 -21.07
C ALA A 89 -4.17 -20.90 -20.90
N CYS A 90 -2.91 -20.46 -20.82
CA CYS A 90 -1.77 -21.33 -20.61
C CYS A 90 -1.77 -21.92 -19.20
N CYS A 91 -2.18 -21.11 -18.22
CA CYS A 91 -2.44 -21.53 -16.85
C CYS A 91 -3.50 -20.59 -16.25
N CYS A 92 -4.24 -21.09 -15.28
CA CYS A 92 -5.19 -20.28 -14.54
C CYS A 92 -5.29 -20.75 -13.09
N GLU A 93 -5.31 -19.78 -12.18
CA GLU A 93 -5.52 -19.99 -10.75
C GLU A 93 -6.93 -19.55 -10.39
N HIS A 94 -7.70 -20.45 -9.78
CA HIS A 94 -9.10 -20.25 -9.45
C HIS A 94 -9.30 -19.98 -7.97
N GLY A 95 -10.55 -19.75 -7.56
CA GLY A 95 -10.89 -19.66 -6.15
C GLY A 95 -10.54 -18.32 -5.53
N TRP A 96 -10.43 -17.25 -6.32
CA TRP A 96 -10.19 -15.91 -5.81
C TRP A 96 -11.50 -15.23 -5.39
N ARG A 97 -11.43 -14.41 -4.36
CA ARG A 97 -12.48 -13.48 -3.93
C ARG A 97 -11.90 -12.07 -3.95
N ALA A 98 -12.72 -11.08 -4.32
CA ALA A 98 -12.24 -9.72 -4.52
C ALA A 98 -12.88 -8.74 -3.53
N LEU A 99 -12.07 -7.75 -3.13
CA LEU A 99 -12.44 -6.57 -2.37
C LEU A 99 -12.04 -5.36 -3.21
N ARG A 100 -12.77 -4.25 -3.07
CA ARG A 100 -12.34 -2.94 -3.60
C ARG A 100 -12.43 -1.86 -2.55
N ILE A 101 -11.59 -0.86 -2.65
CA ILE A 101 -11.71 0.33 -1.81
C ILE A 101 -12.87 1.17 -2.35
N ALA A 102 -13.80 1.56 -1.49
CA ALA A 102 -14.99 2.29 -1.88
C ALA A 102 -14.64 3.71 -2.34
N GLY A 103 -15.33 4.17 -3.39
CA GLY A 103 -15.13 5.50 -3.97
C GLY A 103 -13.91 5.61 -4.88
N THR A 104 -13.55 6.86 -5.21
CA THR A 104 -12.36 7.19 -6.00
C THR A 104 -11.25 7.68 -5.08
N LEU A 105 -10.08 7.05 -5.17
CA LEU A 105 -8.87 7.47 -4.50
C LEU A 105 -8.24 8.63 -5.26
N ASP A 106 -7.89 9.68 -4.52
CA ASP A 106 -7.07 10.76 -5.04
C ASP A 106 -5.62 10.27 -5.20
N PHE A 107 -5.00 10.50 -6.36
CA PHE A 107 -3.61 10.16 -6.65
C PHE A 107 -2.60 10.85 -5.69
N SER A 108 -3.02 11.90 -4.98
CA SER A 108 -2.21 12.51 -3.92
C SER A 108 -2.12 11.65 -2.65
N LEU A 109 -3.03 10.69 -2.47
CA LEU A 109 -3.03 9.75 -1.36
C LEU A 109 -1.88 8.77 -1.54
N THR A 110 -1.00 8.74 -0.55
CA THR A 110 0.09 7.78 -0.49
C THR A 110 -0.18 6.76 0.59
N GLY A 111 0.22 5.52 0.34
CA GLY A 111 0.24 4.47 1.35
C GLY A 111 -1.07 3.70 1.54
N VAL A 112 -2.16 4.01 0.82
CA VAL A 112 -3.43 3.29 0.92
C VAL A 112 -3.24 1.78 0.68
N LEU A 113 -2.71 1.40 -0.48
CA LEU A 113 -2.42 0.00 -0.80
C LEU A 113 -1.35 -0.60 0.15
N SER A 114 -0.39 0.21 0.60
CA SER A 114 0.63 -0.26 1.55
C SER A 114 0.05 -0.62 2.92
N THR A 115 -0.94 0.13 3.39
CA THR A 115 -1.64 -0.14 4.65
C THR A 115 -2.42 -1.45 4.55
N LEU A 116 -3.19 -1.63 3.49
CA LEU A 116 -3.96 -2.86 3.27
C LEU A 116 -3.07 -4.09 3.15
N THR A 117 -2.03 -4.01 2.32
CA THR A 117 -1.10 -5.13 2.12
C THR A 117 -0.28 -5.42 3.38
N ALA A 118 0.05 -4.43 4.22
CA ALA A 118 0.70 -4.65 5.51
C ALA A 118 -0.19 -5.40 6.50
N LEU A 119 -1.49 -5.05 6.60
CA LEU A 119 -2.44 -5.77 7.45
C LEU A 119 -2.57 -7.24 7.03
N LEU A 120 -2.70 -7.49 5.73
CA LEU A 120 -2.84 -8.84 5.18
C LEU A 120 -1.54 -9.65 5.28
N ALA A 121 -0.38 -9.02 5.10
CA ALA A 121 0.91 -9.65 5.32
C ALA A 121 1.12 -10.02 6.79
N ALA A 122 0.72 -9.18 7.74
CA ALA A 122 0.76 -9.50 9.17
C ALA A 122 -0.11 -10.72 9.52
N ALA A 123 -1.24 -10.88 8.82
CA ALA A 123 -2.11 -12.06 8.91
C ALA A 123 -1.62 -13.27 8.08
N GLN A 124 -0.50 -13.16 7.36
CA GLN A 124 0.02 -14.20 6.46
C GLN A 124 -0.98 -14.60 5.37
N ILE A 125 -1.66 -13.62 4.79
CA ILE A 125 -2.64 -13.79 3.72
C ILE A 125 -2.02 -13.34 2.39
N PRO A 126 -1.86 -14.25 1.41
CA PRO A 126 -1.42 -13.88 0.06
C PRO A 126 -2.44 -12.95 -0.61
N VAL A 127 -1.92 -11.98 -1.37
CA VAL A 127 -2.74 -10.97 -2.04
C VAL A 127 -2.37 -10.86 -3.51
N PHE A 128 -3.38 -10.67 -4.35
CA PHE A 128 -3.22 -10.24 -5.74
C PHE A 128 -3.87 -8.86 -5.87
N ALA A 129 -3.07 -7.81 -6.01
CA ALA A 129 -3.54 -6.44 -6.04
C ALA A 129 -3.63 -5.91 -7.47
N VAL A 130 -4.70 -5.18 -7.76
CA VAL A 130 -4.97 -4.57 -9.06
C VAL A 130 -5.37 -3.12 -8.85
N SER A 131 -4.58 -2.19 -9.36
CA SER A 131 -4.88 -0.76 -9.34
C SER A 131 -5.60 -0.34 -10.61
N THR A 132 -6.64 0.48 -10.46
CA THR A 132 -7.33 1.13 -11.57
C THR A 132 -7.19 2.64 -11.47
N TYR A 133 -7.76 3.39 -12.41
CA TYR A 133 -7.80 4.85 -12.31
C TYR A 133 -8.54 5.33 -11.06
N ASN A 134 -9.65 4.66 -10.71
CA ASN A 134 -10.49 5.11 -9.61
C ASN A 134 -10.02 4.56 -8.26
N THR A 135 -9.67 3.28 -8.20
CA THR A 135 -9.48 2.59 -6.93
C THR A 135 -8.61 1.35 -7.08
N ASP A 136 -8.19 0.79 -5.95
CA ASP A 136 -7.50 -0.49 -5.89
C ASP A 136 -8.47 -1.63 -5.54
N TYR A 137 -8.19 -2.78 -6.14
CA TYR A 137 -8.82 -4.05 -5.87
C TYR A 137 -7.79 -4.98 -5.22
N ILE A 138 -8.21 -5.73 -4.22
CA ILE A 138 -7.40 -6.75 -3.58
C ILE A 138 -8.14 -8.07 -3.70
N LEU A 139 -7.48 -9.05 -4.29
CA LEU A 139 -7.97 -10.40 -4.38
C LEU A 139 -7.21 -11.28 -3.39
N THR A 140 -7.93 -12.13 -2.67
CA THR A 140 -7.37 -13.17 -1.81
C THR A 140 -8.00 -14.51 -2.15
N HIS A 141 -7.34 -15.61 -1.78
CA HIS A 141 -7.89 -16.94 -2.01
C HIS A 141 -9.14 -17.13 -1.13
N ALA A 142 -10.16 -17.84 -1.64
CA ALA A 142 -11.45 -18.00 -0.97
C ALA A 142 -11.32 -18.66 0.40
N THR A 143 -10.31 -19.52 0.56
CA THR A 143 -9.93 -20.17 1.83
C THR A 143 -9.46 -19.20 2.91
N ASP A 144 -8.96 -18.03 2.51
CA ASP A 144 -8.48 -16.97 3.41
C ASP A 144 -9.44 -15.78 3.48
N PHE A 145 -10.58 -15.82 2.80
CA PHE A 145 -11.44 -14.64 2.64
C PHE A 145 -12.00 -14.16 3.99
N ASP A 146 -12.52 -15.04 4.84
CA ASP A 146 -13.03 -14.63 6.15
C ASP A 146 -11.91 -14.05 7.04
N ARG A 147 -10.71 -14.64 6.97
CA ARG A 147 -9.52 -14.10 7.65
C ARG A 147 -9.11 -12.73 7.11
N THR A 148 -9.27 -12.52 5.80
CA THR A 148 -9.01 -11.24 5.12
C THR A 148 -9.95 -10.18 5.69
N ILE A 149 -11.25 -10.47 5.77
CA ILE A 149 -12.27 -9.57 6.33
C ILE A 149 -11.93 -9.20 7.77
N CYS A 150 -11.62 -10.20 8.63
CA CYS A 150 -11.26 -9.94 10.02
C CYS A 150 -9.99 -9.08 10.13
N ALA A 151 -8.92 -9.43 9.40
CA ALA A 151 -7.66 -8.69 9.46
C ALA A 151 -7.80 -7.22 9.04
N LEU A 152 -8.61 -6.95 8.02
CA LEU A 152 -8.88 -5.58 7.57
C LEU A 152 -9.75 -4.83 8.57
N ALA A 153 -10.78 -5.47 9.12
CA ALA A 153 -11.65 -4.88 10.14
C ALA A 153 -10.88 -4.54 11.43
N ASP A 154 -10.06 -5.47 11.92
CA ASP A 154 -9.18 -5.27 13.08
C ASP A 154 -8.14 -4.16 12.83
N GLY A 155 -7.74 -3.98 11.58
CA GLY A 155 -6.89 -2.89 11.10
C GLY A 155 -7.60 -1.54 10.95
N GLY A 156 -8.87 -1.43 11.32
CA GLY A 156 -9.64 -0.18 11.28
C GLY A 156 -10.38 0.09 9.96
N CYS A 157 -10.46 -0.89 9.05
CA CYS A 157 -11.27 -0.76 7.84
C CYS A 157 -12.74 -1.06 8.15
N THR A 158 -13.65 -0.33 7.49
CA THR A 158 -15.09 -0.64 7.51
C THR A 158 -15.42 -1.55 6.33
N ILE A 159 -15.87 -2.76 6.60
CA ILE A 159 -16.24 -3.72 5.54
C ILE A 159 -17.73 -3.60 5.24
N VAL A 160 -18.08 -3.39 3.97
CA VAL A 160 -19.46 -3.29 3.49
C VAL A 160 -19.77 -4.34 2.43
#